data_AF-A0A7C6EEF5-F1
#
_entry.id   AF-A0A7C6EEF5-F1
#
_cell.length_a   1.000
_cell.length_b   1.000
_cell.length_c   1.000
_cell.angle_alpha   90.00
_cell.angle_beta   90.00
_cell.angle_gamma   90.00
#
_symmetry.space_group_name_H-M   'P 1'
#
loop_
_entity.id
_entity.type
_entity.pdbx_description
1 polymer ?
#
loop_
_entity_poly.entity_id
_entity_poly.type
_entity_poly.pdbx_seq_one_letter_code
_entity_poly.pdbx_strand_id
1 'polypeptide(L)'
;MTKTCAYCGKSKPLTEYYTVSNTSDGYESYCKICRKNHIKTKEQLIGYLGMNDTYFEEPKWQEIYDKVLTRQRKKYIKGRFVPDNFEQLIEEAAVVQYLKLYRNKSTPYHRTDNRFTITDDMIKRWGSGLEPDAYQYMEDVYIQLITSYKSDTPVQRMIYEDVAKTKYEAEKARREGNLQLYEKLIKIVSALLSDANIKPVQENASDSENVSTWGLQIKMIEESEPIPEPRDEFKDVDGIEKYITKWFVEPFAKIFGIDSLQNYESQDEIEDDVVGDE
;
A
#
# COMPACT_ATOMS: atom_id res chain seq x y z
N MET A 1 26.81 4.20 24.50
CA MET A 1 27.01 2.95 23.73
C MET A 1 28.24 3.09 22.85
N THR A 2 29.10 2.07 22.81
CA THR A 2 30.32 2.04 21.99
C THR A 2 30.35 0.77 21.14
N LYS A 3 30.98 0.84 19.96
CA LYS A 3 31.18 -0.28 19.02
C LYS A 3 32.66 -0.41 18.69
N THR A 4 33.13 -1.63 18.56
CA THR A 4 34.52 -1.95 18.16
C THR A 4 34.62 -2.03 16.64
N CYS A 5 35.55 -1.27 16.06
CA CYS A 5 35.76 -1.26 14.62
C CYS A 5 36.45 -2.56 14.18
N ALA A 6 35.86 -3.29 13.23
CA ALA A 6 36.41 -4.54 12.71
C ALA A 6 37.75 -4.35 11.99
N TYR A 7 38.06 -3.13 11.53
CA TYR A 7 39.33 -2.82 10.86
C TYR A 7 40.45 -2.45 11.84
N CYS A 8 40.23 -1.44 12.69
CA CYS A 8 41.29 -0.91 13.56
C CYS A 8 41.27 -1.46 14.99
N GLY A 9 40.29 -2.29 15.35
CA GLY A 9 40.15 -2.90 16.67
C GLY A 9 39.82 -1.94 17.81
N LYS A 10 39.68 -0.63 17.54
CA LYS A 10 39.42 0.40 18.57
C LYS A 10 37.92 0.48 18.87
N SER A 11 37.58 0.54 20.16
CA SER A 11 36.23 0.85 20.64
C SER A 11 35.97 2.36 20.51
N LYS A 12 34.87 2.74 19.85
CA LYS A 12 34.51 4.12 19.55
C LYS A 12 33.01 4.36 19.79
N PRO A 13 32.58 5.61 20.04
CA PRO A 13 31.15 5.92 20.16
C PRO A 13 30.41 5.62 18.85
N LEU A 14 29.12 5.29 18.93
CA LEU A 14 28.29 4.98 17.75
C LEU A 14 28.22 6.13 16.73
N THR A 15 28.44 7.38 17.17
CA THR A 15 28.54 8.56 16.31
C THR A 15 29.72 8.50 15.32
N GLU A 16 30.74 7.67 15.58
CA GLU A 16 31.89 7.44 14.71
C GLU A 16 31.65 6.35 13.66
N TYR A 17 30.43 5.81 13.58
CA TYR A 17 30.00 4.82 12.61
C TYR A 17 28.90 5.39 11.72
N TYR A 18 28.76 4.82 10.51
CA TYR A 18 27.60 5.08 9.67
C TYR A 18 26.48 4.11 10.05
N THR A 19 25.23 4.57 9.92
CA THR A 19 24.05 3.73 10.11
C THR A 19 23.82 2.90 8.85
N VAL A 20 23.53 1.61 9.01
CA VAL A 20 23.24 0.67 7.92
C VAL A 20 22.13 -0.28 8.36
N SER A 21 21.31 -0.76 7.42
CA SER A 21 20.17 -1.62 7.71
C SER A 21 20.49 -3.12 7.73
N ASN A 22 21.67 -3.50 7.24
CA ASN A 22 22.08 -4.89 7.05
C ASN A 22 22.83 -5.49 8.25
N THR A 23 23.07 -4.73 9.31
CA THR A 23 23.71 -5.21 10.54
C THR A 23 22.70 -5.29 11.68
N SER A 24 22.88 -6.27 12.56
CA SER A 24 21.97 -6.50 13.71
C SER A 24 21.92 -5.32 14.69
N ASP A 25 22.98 -4.51 14.74
CA ASP A 25 23.06 -3.32 15.59
C ASP A 25 22.72 -2.02 14.86
N GLY A 26 22.44 -2.06 13.56
CA GLY A 26 22.11 -0.89 12.75
C GLY A 26 23.30 0.02 12.41
N TYR A 27 24.54 -0.41 12.71
CA TYR A 27 25.76 0.36 12.45
C TYR A 27 26.77 -0.43 11.61
N GLU A 28 27.53 0.29 10.78
CA GLU A 28 28.60 -0.28 9.96
C GLU A 28 29.69 -0.95 10.81
N SER A 29 30.33 -1.99 10.30
CA SER A 29 31.44 -2.69 10.98
C SER A 29 32.73 -1.87 11.04
N TYR A 30 32.92 -0.92 10.12
CA TYR A 30 34.09 -0.04 10.07
C TYR A 30 33.76 1.38 10.55
N CYS A 31 34.67 1.98 11.31
CA CYS A 31 34.51 3.39 11.71
C CYS A 31 34.72 4.33 10.51
N LYS A 32 34.15 5.54 10.58
CA LYS A 32 34.19 6.58 9.54
C LYS A 32 35.59 6.83 8.98
N ILE A 33 36.58 6.87 9.86
CA ILE A 33 37.98 7.11 9.51
C ILE A 33 38.56 5.93 8.72
N CYS A 34 38.35 4.71 9.21
CA CYS A 34 38.82 3.49 8.53
C CYS A 34 38.19 3.37 7.15
N ARG A 35 36.88 3.56 7.04
CA ARG A 35 36.18 3.51 5.75
C ARG A 35 36.80 4.47 4.73
N LYS A 36 37.05 5.72 5.14
CA LYS A 36 37.66 6.73 4.26
C LYS A 36 39.10 6.40 3.87
N ASN A 37 39.87 5.79 4.78
CA ASN A 37 41.29 5.54 4.54
C ASN A 37 41.55 4.24 3.76
N HIS A 38 40.65 3.26 3.88
CA HIS A 38 40.83 1.92 3.28
C HIS A 38 40.11 1.72 1.97
N ILE A 39 39.10 2.53 1.66
CA ILE A 39 38.34 2.43 0.41
C ILE A 39 38.71 3.61 -0.47
N LYS A 40 39.69 3.40 -1.32
CA LYS A 40 40.29 4.42 -2.20
C LYS A 40 40.21 4.06 -3.67
N THR A 41 40.30 2.76 -3.98
CA THR A 41 40.20 2.25 -5.36
C THR A 41 38.84 1.62 -5.62
N LYS A 42 38.53 1.44 -6.90
CA LYS A 42 37.34 0.74 -7.38
C LYS A 42 37.28 -0.69 -6.84
N GLU A 43 38.38 -1.42 -6.81
CA GLU A 43 38.44 -2.82 -6.34
C GLU A 43 38.11 -2.89 -4.84
N GLN A 44 38.67 -1.99 -4.05
CA GLN A 44 38.38 -1.88 -2.62
C GLN A 44 36.92 -1.53 -2.38
N LEU A 45 36.34 -0.67 -3.21
CA LEU A 45 34.93 -0.31 -3.16
C LEU A 45 34.05 -1.51 -3.49
N ILE A 46 34.36 -2.27 -4.54
CA ILE A 46 33.63 -3.49 -4.91
C ILE A 46 33.67 -4.50 -3.77
N GLY A 47 34.87 -4.78 -3.22
CA GLY A 47 35.02 -5.69 -2.08
C GLY A 47 34.24 -5.23 -0.86
N TYR A 48 34.28 -3.93 -0.55
CA TYR A 48 33.52 -3.35 0.56
C TYR A 48 31.99 -3.45 0.35
N LEU A 49 31.49 -3.23 -0.86
CA LEU A 49 30.07 -3.37 -1.17
C LEU A 49 29.64 -4.83 -1.09
N GLY A 50 30.46 -5.76 -1.59
CA GLY A 50 30.23 -7.19 -1.47
C GLY A 50 30.17 -7.66 -0.02
N MET A 51 31.04 -7.16 0.87
CA MET A 51 30.97 -7.43 2.32
C MET A 51 29.69 -6.92 2.99
N ASN A 52 29.02 -5.95 2.37
CA ASN A 52 27.77 -5.37 2.86
C ASN A 52 26.55 -5.88 2.05
N ASP A 53 26.69 -7.00 1.36
CA ASP A 53 25.65 -7.60 0.49
C ASP A 53 25.04 -6.59 -0.51
N THR A 54 25.89 -5.69 -1.02
CA THR A 54 25.47 -4.61 -1.92
C THR A 54 26.11 -4.78 -3.29
N TYR A 55 25.32 -4.66 -4.34
CA TYR A 55 25.80 -4.74 -5.72
C TYR A 55 26.49 -3.44 -6.17
N PHE A 56 27.57 -3.61 -6.94
CA PHE A 56 28.26 -2.50 -7.59
C PHE A 56 27.65 -2.23 -8.98
N GLU A 57 26.94 -1.11 -9.09
CA GLU A 57 26.36 -0.63 -10.36
C GLU A 57 27.44 0.01 -11.24
N GLU A 58 27.99 -0.75 -12.20
CA GLU A 58 29.02 -0.28 -13.15
C GLU A 58 28.59 0.95 -13.97
N PRO A 59 27.37 1.03 -14.56
CA PRO A 59 26.98 2.20 -15.37
C PRO A 59 27.01 3.51 -14.57
N LYS A 60 26.56 3.44 -13.31
CA LYS A 60 26.53 4.58 -12.40
C LYS A 60 27.91 4.98 -11.90
N TRP A 61 28.80 4.01 -11.74
CA TRP A 61 30.21 4.29 -11.46
C TRP A 61 30.84 5.12 -12.58
N GLN A 62 30.65 4.70 -13.83
CA GLN A 62 31.19 5.42 -15.00
C GLN A 62 30.66 6.86 -15.07
N GLU A 63 29.35 7.06 -14.86
CA GLU A 63 28.76 8.40 -14.83
C GLU A 63 29.41 9.33 -13.76
N ILE A 64 29.68 8.80 -12.57
CA ILE A 64 30.34 9.55 -11.50
C ILE A 64 31.79 9.83 -11.85
N TYR A 65 32.50 8.82 -12.35
CA TYR A 65 33.90 8.93 -12.75
C TYR A 65 34.08 10.02 -13.80
N ASP A 66 33.26 10.03 -14.85
CA ASP A 66 33.29 11.04 -15.91
C ASP A 66 32.99 12.45 -15.39
N LYS A 67 32.06 12.58 -14.46
CA LYS A 67 31.75 13.86 -13.80
C LYS A 67 32.94 14.37 -12.98
N VAL A 68 33.60 13.50 -12.22
CA VAL A 68 34.78 13.84 -11.43
C VAL A 68 35.94 14.22 -12.37
N LEU A 69 36.21 13.38 -13.37
CA LEU A 69 37.22 13.61 -14.39
C LEU A 69 37.03 14.97 -15.06
N THR A 70 35.82 15.29 -15.50
CA THR A 70 35.50 16.56 -16.15
C THR A 70 35.76 17.76 -15.24
N ARG A 71 35.38 17.67 -13.95
CA ARG A 71 35.62 18.72 -12.95
C ARG A 71 37.12 18.91 -12.69
N GLN A 72 37.86 17.83 -12.48
CA GLN A 72 39.29 17.88 -12.19
C GLN A 72 40.11 18.33 -13.42
N ARG A 73 39.77 17.87 -14.63
CA ARG A 73 40.37 18.36 -15.88
C ARG A 73 40.22 19.86 -16.01
N LYS A 74 39.02 20.42 -15.76
CA LYS A 74 38.80 21.88 -15.79
C LYS A 74 39.67 22.63 -14.78
N LYS A 75 39.97 22.04 -13.61
CA LYS A 75 40.80 22.64 -12.56
C LYS A 75 42.29 22.60 -12.89
N TYR A 76 42.81 21.44 -13.27
CA TYR A 76 44.25 21.17 -13.40
C TYR A 76 44.79 21.46 -14.80
N ILE A 77 44.04 21.11 -15.87
CA ILE A 77 44.49 21.31 -17.26
C ILE A 77 44.41 22.79 -17.64
N LYS A 78 43.35 23.52 -17.26
CA LYS A 78 43.31 24.99 -17.43
C LYS A 78 44.40 25.71 -16.62
N GLY A 79 44.82 25.12 -15.51
CA GLY A 79 45.93 25.60 -14.68
C GLY A 79 47.32 25.21 -15.17
N ARG A 80 47.45 24.50 -16.31
CA ARG A 80 48.72 23.96 -16.84
C ARG A 80 49.55 23.15 -15.81
N PHE A 81 48.88 22.49 -14.88
CA PHE A 81 49.54 21.65 -13.90
C PHE A 81 48.72 20.37 -13.70
N VAL A 82 49.26 19.24 -14.15
CA VAL A 82 48.68 17.92 -13.93
C VAL A 82 49.65 17.15 -13.04
N PRO A 83 49.24 16.75 -11.82
CA PRO A 83 50.10 15.97 -10.95
C PRO A 83 50.28 14.54 -11.46
N ASP A 84 51.41 13.89 -11.14
CA ASP A 84 51.71 12.53 -11.62
C ASP A 84 50.69 11.47 -11.15
N ASN A 85 50.03 11.72 -10.01
CA ASN A 85 48.97 10.87 -9.45
C ASN A 85 47.56 11.32 -9.84
N PHE A 86 47.39 12.03 -10.96
CA PHE A 86 46.11 12.58 -11.39
C PHE A 86 45.00 11.53 -11.49
N GLU A 87 45.30 10.36 -12.06
CA GLU A 87 44.33 9.27 -12.22
C GLU A 87 43.87 8.71 -10.86
N GLN A 88 44.79 8.48 -9.94
CA GLN A 88 44.48 8.05 -8.58
C GLN A 88 43.61 9.10 -7.84
N LEU A 89 43.87 10.39 -8.03
CA LEU A 89 43.06 11.46 -7.42
C LEU A 89 41.62 11.50 -7.96
N ILE A 90 41.42 11.15 -9.23
CA ILE A 90 40.08 11.05 -9.83
C ILE A 90 39.35 9.85 -9.23
N GLU A 91 40.02 8.71 -9.17
CA GLU A 91 39.46 7.48 -8.63
C GLU A 91 39.08 7.63 -7.15
N GLU A 92 39.98 8.13 -6.30
CA GLU A 92 39.69 8.37 -4.87
C GLU A 92 38.49 9.31 -4.69
N ALA A 93 38.39 10.37 -5.51
CA ALA A 93 37.26 11.30 -5.46
C ALA A 93 35.95 10.66 -5.95
N ALA A 94 36.01 9.80 -6.98
CA ALA A 94 34.87 9.05 -7.48
C ALA A 94 34.36 8.03 -6.43
N VAL A 95 35.26 7.30 -5.77
CA VAL A 95 34.93 6.38 -4.65
C VAL A 95 34.19 7.11 -3.54
N VAL A 96 34.70 8.27 -3.09
CA VAL A 96 34.05 9.07 -2.05
C VAL A 96 32.66 9.53 -2.47
N GLN A 97 32.48 9.92 -3.73
CA GLN A 97 31.18 10.35 -4.25
C GLN A 97 30.20 9.17 -4.39
N TYR A 98 30.68 8.01 -4.82
CA TYR A 98 29.88 6.78 -4.92
C TYR A 98 29.37 6.36 -3.53
N LEU A 99 30.25 6.24 -2.53
CA LEU A 99 29.90 5.89 -1.15
C LEU A 99 28.88 6.84 -0.50
N LYS A 100 28.84 8.12 -0.89
CA LYS A 100 27.82 9.07 -0.39
C LYS A 100 26.41 8.74 -0.89
N LEU A 101 26.27 8.15 -2.07
CA LEU A 101 24.96 7.74 -2.58
C LEU A 101 24.38 6.56 -1.78
N TYR A 102 25.24 5.66 -1.31
CA TYR A 102 24.86 4.55 -0.44
C TYR A 102 24.51 4.99 0.98
N ARG A 103 25.04 6.13 1.43
CA ARG A 103 24.71 6.69 2.76
C ARG A 103 23.24 7.12 2.89
N ASN A 104 22.62 7.56 1.80
CA ASN A 104 21.28 8.20 1.82
C ASN A 104 20.18 7.32 1.23
N LYS A 105 20.52 6.12 0.79
CA LYS A 105 19.55 5.14 0.34
C LYS A 105 19.27 4.19 1.51
N SER A 106 18.29 4.53 2.32
CA SER A 106 17.26 3.54 2.65
C SER A 106 16.59 3.16 1.33
N THR A 107 17.31 2.43 0.47
CA THR A 107 16.74 1.86 -0.74
C THR A 107 15.67 0.88 -0.30
N PRO A 108 14.49 0.89 -0.94
CA PRO A 108 13.66 -0.29 -0.97
C PRO A 108 14.55 -1.43 -1.39
N TYR A 109 14.71 -2.34 -0.46
CA TYR A 109 15.55 -3.50 -0.55
C TYR A 109 15.03 -4.38 -1.68
N HIS A 110 15.63 -4.32 -2.87
CA HIS A 110 15.55 -5.44 -3.80
C HIS A 110 16.51 -6.51 -3.30
N ARG A 111 15.97 -7.34 -2.41
CA ARG A 111 16.56 -8.60 -1.97
C ARG A 111 16.58 -9.55 -3.16
N THR A 112 17.72 -9.68 -3.85
CA THR A 112 18.09 -10.96 -4.45
C THR A 112 18.86 -11.76 -3.40
N ASP A 113 18.20 -12.06 -2.28
CA ASP A 113 18.66 -13.12 -1.38
C ASP A 113 18.17 -14.40 -2.03
N ASN A 114 19.11 -15.24 -2.41
CA ASN A 114 18.88 -16.59 -2.89
C ASN A 114 18.47 -17.51 -1.72
N ARG A 115 17.50 -17.05 -0.93
CA ARG A 115 16.69 -17.81 0.04
C ARG A 115 15.20 -17.60 -0.22
N PHE A 116 14.82 -17.26 -1.45
CA PHE A 116 13.48 -17.62 -1.89
C PHE A 116 13.41 -19.14 -1.96
N THR A 117 13.10 -19.76 -0.83
CA THR A 117 12.78 -21.18 -0.78
C THR A 117 11.35 -21.29 -1.29
N ILE A 118 11.21 -21.82 -2.50
CA ILE A 118 9.90 -22.23 -3.01
C ILE A 118 9.30 -23.17 -1.96
N THR A 119 8.23 -22.76 -1.31
CA THR A 119 7.55 -23.60 -0.32
C THR A 119 6.59 -24.55 -1.03
N ASP A 120 6.28 -25.68 -0.40
CA ASP A 120 5.35 -26.66 -0.97
C ASP A 120 3.97 -26.06 -1.26
N ASP A 121 3.55 -25.06 -0.49
CA ASP A 121 2.26 -24.38 -0.69
C ASP A 121 2.27 -23.48 -1.93
N MET A 122 3.42 -22.90 -2.28
CA MET A 122 3.59 -22.17 -3.53
C MET A 122 3.54 -23.11 -4.73
N ILE A 123 4.12 -24.30 -4.62
CA ILE A 123 4.06 -25.32 -5.67
C ILE A 123 2.61 -25.81 -5.85
N LYS A 124 1.87 -26.01 -4.76
CA LYS A 124 0.44 -26.39 -4.82
C LYS A 124 -0.41 -25.31 -5.48
N ARG A 125 -0.15 -24.02 -5.20
CA ARG A 125 -0.93 -22.88 -5.72
C ARG A 125 -0.60 -22.57 -7.19
N TRP A 126 0.69 -22.51 -7.52
CA TRP A 126 1.16 -22.04 -8.83
C TRP A 126 1.49 -23.16 -9.82
N GLY A 127 1.54 -24.42 -9.35
CA GLY A 127 1.97 -25.58 -10.14
C GLY A 127 3.49 -25.78 -10.09
N SER A 128 3.95 -26.94 -10.57
CA SER A 128 5.38 -27.31 -10.59
C SER A 128 6.06 -26.95 -11.92
N GLY A 129 7.34 -26.59 -11.89
CA GLY A 129 8.19 -26.45 -13.09
C GLY A 129 8.31 -25.03 -13.64
N LEU A 130 8.00 -24.01 -12.85
CA LEU A 130 8.21 -22.60 -13.22
C LEU A 130 9.58 -22.09 -12.74
N GLU A 131 10.04 -20.98 -13.33
CA GLU A 131 11.27 -20.32 -12.90
C GLU A 131 11.13 -19.75 -11.47
N PRO A 132 12.18 -19.74 -10.63
CA PRO A 132 12.12 -19.18 -9.28
C PRO A 132 11.63 -17.72 -9.25
N ASP A 133 12.05 -16.90 -10.23
CA ASP A 133 11.59 -15.51 -10.41
C ASP A 133 10.07 -15.43 -10.65
N ALA A 134 9.50 -16.43 -11.33
CA ALA A 134 8.07 -16.49 -11.61
C ALA A 134 7.26 -16.74 -10.33
N TYR A 135 7.70 -17.71 -9.52
CA TYR A 135 7.08 -17.99 -8.23
C TYR A 135 7.14 -16.78 -7.30
N GLN A 136 8.27 -16.09 -7.26
CA GLN A 136 8.44 -14.90 -6.42
C GLN A 136 7.49 -13.78 -6.87
N TYR A 137 7.47 -13.46 -8.17
CA TYR A 137 6.60 -12.41 -8.70
C TYR A 137 5.11 -12.68 -8.42
N MET A 138 4.65 -13.91 -8.70
CA MET A 138 3.24 -14.26 -8.53
C MET A 138 2.83 -14.22 -7.05
N GLU A 139 3.70 -14.69 -6.15
CA GLU A 139 3.43 -14.65 -4.71
C GLU A 139 3.44 -13.23 -4.16
N ASP A 140 4.39 -12.38 -4.57
CA ASP A 140 4.44 -10.98 -4.15
C ASP A 140 3.18 -10.22 -4.55
N VAL A 141 2.71 -10.40 -5.80
CA VAL A 141 1.47 -9.80 -6.29
C VAL A 141 0.25 -10.32 -5.52
N TYR A 142 0.18 -11.63 -5.28
CA TYR A 142 -0.91 -12.25 -4.55
C TYR A 142 -0.99 -11.77 -3.09
N ILE A 143 0.13 -11.77 -2.38
CA ILE A 143 0.23 -11.27 -1.00
C ILE A 143 -0.15 -9.80 -0.94
N GLN A 144 0.31 -8.99 -1.91
CA GLN A 144 -0.07 -7.59 -1.99
C GLN A 144 -1.59 -7.43 -2.13
N LEU A 145 -2.23 -8.20 -3.00
CA LEU A 145 -3.69 -8.12 -3.20
C LEU A 145 -4.46 -8.49 -1.93
N ILE A 146 -4.07 -9.56 -1.23
CA ILE A 146 -4.75 -9.98 0.02
C ILE A 146 -4.48 -9.00 1.16
N THR A 147 -3.28 -8.42 1.22
CA THR A 147 -2.92 -7.46 2.27
C THR A 147 -3.65 -6.13 2.07
N SER A 148 -3.78 -5.69 0.82
CA SER A 148 -4.46 -4.43 0.48
C SER A 148 -5.98 -4.55 0.48
N TYR A 149 -6.52 -5.66 -0.03
CA TYR A 149 -7.96 -5.91 -0.11
C TYR A 149 -8.28 -7.14 0.75
N LYS A 150 -8.85 -6.88 1.94
CA LYS A 150 -9.27 -7.95 2.85
C LYS A 150 -10.26 -8.85 2.12
N SER A 151 -9.86 -10.09 1.90
CA SER A 151 -10.61 -11.07 1.10
C SER A 151 -11.07 -12.22 1.99
N ASP A 152 -12.34 -12.20 2.35
CA ASP A 152 -12.91 -13.20 3.26
C ASP A 152 -13.42 -14.43 2.46
N THR A 153 -13.68 -14.30 1.16
CA THR A 153 -14.27 -15.38 0.34
C THR A 153 -13.24 -16.24 -0.42
N PRO A 154 -13.44 -17.56 -0.55
CA PRO A 154 -12.58 -18.43 -1.38
C PRO A 154 -12.53 -18.03 -2.86
N VAL A 155 -13.66 -17.53 -3.39
CA VAL A 155 -13.77 -17.11 -4.80
C VAL A 155 -12.87 -15.91 -5.09
N GLN A 156 -12.84 -14.91 -4.21
CA GLN A 156 -11.93 -13.77 -4.35
C GLN A 156 -10.47 -14.19 -4.36
N ARG A 157 -10.08 -15.16 -3.51
CA ARG A 157 -8.72 -15.70 -3.51
C ARG A 157 -8.36 -16.36 -4.84
N MET A 158 -9.27 -17.10 -5.44
CA MET A 158 -9.06 -17.69 -6.78
C MET A 158 -8.88 -16.59 -7.84
N ILE A 159 -9.68 -15.53 -7.81
CA ILE A 159 -9.54 -14.41 -8.74
C ILE A 159 -8.17 -13.73 -8.56
N TYR A 160 -7.67 -13.58 -7.34
CA TYR A 160 -6.34 -13.02 -7.08
C TYR A 160 -5.22 -13.91 -7.61
N GLU A 161 -5.36 -15.23 -7.51
CA GLU A 161 -4.42 -16.19 -8.12
C GLU A 161 -4.39 -16.02 -9.65
N ASP A 162 -5.56 -15.89 -10.27
CA ASP A 162 -5.66 -15.69 -11.73
C ASP A 162 -5.11 -14.33 -12.17
N VAL A 163 -5.32 -13.27 -11.37
CA VAL A 163 -4.70 -11.96 -11.59
C VAL A 163 -3.18 -12.05 -11.54
N ALA A 164 -2.60 -12.74 -10.55
CA ALA A 164 -1.17 -12.89 -10.41
C ALA A 164 -0.54 -13.62 -11.62
N LYS A 165 -1.15 -14.72 -12.06
CA LYS A 165 -0.73 -15.48 -13.27
C LYS A 165 -0.80 -14.62 -14.52
N THR A 166 -1.92 -13.94 -14.75
CA THR A 166 -2.15 -13.12 -15.95
C THR A 166 -1.19 -11.93 -16.01
N LYS A 167 -0.88 -11.31 -14.86
CA LYS A 167 0.13 -10.23 -14.79
C LYS A 167 1.54 -10.73 -15.11
N TYR A 168 1.90 -11.92 -14.64
CA TYR A 168 3.19 -12.54 -14.96
C TYR A 168 3.32 -12.81 -16.47
N GLU A 169 2.28 -13.39 -17.09
CA GLU A 169 2.24 -13.60 -18.53
C GLU A 169 2.31 -12.29 -19.33
N ALA A 170 1.66 -11.23 -18.84
CA ALA A 170 1.74 -9.91 -19.47
C ALA A 170 3.17 -9.37 -19.44
N GLU A 171 3.85 -9.39 -18.29
CA GLU A 171 5.24 -8.95 -18.18
C GLU A 171 6.17 -9.79 -19.07
N LYS A 172 5.94 -11.10 -19.16
CA LYS A 172 6.67 -11.98 -20.09
C LYS A 172 6.46 -11.57 -21.56
N ALA A 173 5.21 -11.37 -21.98
CA ALA A 173 4.87 -10.91 -23.34
C ALA A 173 5.49 -9.55 -23.66
N ARG A 174 5.57 -8.65 -22.67
CA ARG A 174 6.22 -7.34 -22.81
C ARG A 174 7.73 -7.46 -23.02
N ARG A 175 8.41 -8.34 -22.26
CA ARG A 175 9.86 -8.61 -22.41
C ARG A 175 10.19 -9.22 -23.77
N GLU A 176 9.32 -10.09 -24.27
CA GLU A 176 9.45 -10.73 -25.59
C GLU A 176 9.08 -9.79 -26.76
N GLY A 177 8.57 -8.59 -26.47
CA GLY A 177 8.19 -7.60 -27.48
C GLY A 177 6.83 -7.84 -28.13
N ASN A 178 6.02 -8.77 -27.61
CA ASN A 178 4.68 -9.07 -28.11
C ASN A 178 3.63 -8.13 -27.51
N LEU A 179 3.59 -6.91 -28.05
CA LEU A 179 2.71 -5.83 -27.56
C LEU A 179 1.20 -6.15 -27.71
N GLN A 180 0.82 -6.92 -28.73
CA GLN A 180 -0.59 -7.29 -28.95
C GLN A 180 -1.10 -8.28 -27.90
N LEU A 181 -0.26 -9.25 -27.52
CA LEU A 181 -0.59 -10.19 -26.45
C LEU A 181 -0.62 -9.48 -25.10
N TYR A 182 0.34 -8.59 -24.84
CA TYR A 182 0.37 -7.77 -23.63
C TYR A 182 -0.92 -6.96 -23.44
N GLU A 183 -1.39 -6.25 -24.48
CA GLU A 183 -2.60 -5.44 -24.38
C GLU A 183 -3.84 -6.31 -24.05
N LYS A 184 -3.94 -7.50 -24.65
CA LYS A 184 -5.02 -8.46 -24.35
C LYS A 184 -4.96 -8.93 -22.89
N LEU A 185 -3.79 -9.30 -22.41
CA LEU A 185 -3.59 -9.80 -21.03
C LEU A 185 -3.90 -8.71 -20.00
N ILE A 186 -3.50 -7.45 -20.23
CA ILE A 186 -3.85 -6.34 -19.35
C ILE A 186 -5.36 -6.06 -19.33
N LYS A 187 -6.05 -6.20 -20.46
CA LYS A 187 -7.52 -6.09 -20.49
C LYS A 187 -8.18 -7.19 -19.65
N ILE A 188 -7.66 -8.42 -19.70
CA ILE A 188 -8.12 -9.53 -18.86
C ILE A 188 -7.87 -9.24 -17.38
N VAL A 189 -6.67 -8.73 -17.01
CA VAL A 189 -6.37 -8.32 -15.63
C VAL A 189 -7.36 -7.28 -15.12
N SER A 190 -7.71 -6.28 -15.94
CA SER A 190 -8.69 -5.26 -15.59
C SER A 190 -10.09 -5.86 -15.35
N ALA A 191 -10.51 -6.82 -16.19
CA ALA A 191 -11.77 -7.53 -16.02
C ALA A 191 -11.79 -8.36 -14.72
N LEU A 192 -10.74 -9.14 -14.47
CA LEU A 192 -10.61 -9.94 -13.24
C LEU A 192 -10.62 -9.07 -11.97
N LEU A 193 -9.95 -7.91 -11.99
CA LEU A 193 -9.99 -6.97 -10.87
C LEU A 193 -11.39 -6.37 -10.67
N SER A 194 -12.12 -6.09 -11.76
CA SER A 194 -13.51 -5.66 -11.68
C SER A 194 -14.41 -6.75 -11.11
N ASP A 195 -14.20 -8.01 -11.50
CA ASP A 195 -14.96 -9.17 -10.98
C ASP A 195 -14.67 -9.42 -9.50
N ALA A 196 -13.45 -9.09 -9.04
CA ALA A 196 -13.09 -9.10 -7.63
C ALA A 196 -13.56 -7.86 -6.84
N ASN A 197 -14.33 -6.96 -7.47
CA ASN A 197 -14.76 -5.69 -6.89
C ASN A 197 -13.59 -4.80 -6.40
N ILE A 198 -12.45 -4.88 -7.09
CA ILE A 198 -11.29 -4.01 -6.88
C ILE A 198 -11.34 -2.93 -7.96
N LYS A 199 -12.00 -1.81 -7.67
CA LYS A 199 -11.97 -0.61 -8.51
C LYS A 199 -11.38 0.57 -7.72
N PRO A 200 -10.53 1.41 -8.33
CA PRO A 200 -9.95 2.57 -7.66
C PRO A 200 -11.00 3.62 -7.20
N VAL A 201 -12.24 3.50 -7.65
CA VAL A 201 -13.37 4.38 -7.27
C VAL A 201 -14.03 3.94 -5.96
N GLN A 202 -13.80 2.71 -5.48
CA GLN A 202 -14.55 2.12 -4.36
C GLN A 202 -13.88 2.28 -2.99
N GLU A 203 -12.67 2.84 -2.90
CA GLU A 203 -12.04 3.18 -1.61
C GLU A 203 -12.82 4.24 -0.81
N ASN A 204 -13.85 4.86 -1.39
CA ASN A 204 -14.74 5.80 -0.68
C ASN A 204 -16.14 5.24 -0.38
N ALA A 205 -16.41 3.95 -0.61
CA ALA A 205 -17.75 3.38 -0.40
C ALA A 205 -17.80 2.10 0.44
N SER A 206 -16.68 1.38 0.61
CA SER A 206 -16.65 0.16 1.45
C SER A 206 -16.29 0.43 2.91
N ASP A 207 -15.63 1.55 3.22
CA ASP A 207 -15.42 2.00 4.61
C ASP A 207 -16.63 2.77 5.19
N SER A 208 -17.72 2.86 4.42
CA SER A 208 -19.00 3.43 4.86
C SER A 208 -20.06 2.38 5.18
N GLU A 209 -19.68 1.16 5.58
CA GLU A 209 -20.64 0.23 6.21
C GLU A 209 -21.18 0.75 7.55
N ASN A 210 -20.64 1.85 8.09
CA ASN A 210 -21.11 2.49 9.32
C ASN A 210 -21.22 4.01 9.29
N VAL A 211 -21.22 4.65 8.12
CA VAL A 211 -21.89 5.96 8.03
C VAL A 211 -23.33 5.65 7.68
N SER A 212 -24.06 5.12 8.67
CA SER A 212 -25.51 5.22 8.67
C SER A 212 -25.81 6.68 8.38
N THR A 213 -26.29 6.97 7.17
CA THR A 213 -26.75 8.31 6.82
C THR A 213 -27.65 8.78 7.95
N TRP A 214 -27.59 10.07 8.30
CA TRP A 214 -28.27 10.59 9.49
C TRP A 214 -29.74 10.13 9.60
N GLY A 215 -30.42 9.95 8.45
CA GLY A 215 -31.77 9.36 8.37
C GLY A 215 -31.89 7.88 8.80
N LEU A 216 -30.91 7.02 8.53
CA LEU A 216 -30.88 5.64 9.04
C LEU A 216 -30.63 5.62 10.56
N GLN A 217 -29.82 6.55 11.07
CA GLN A 217 -29.63 6.68 12.52
C GLN A 217 -30.93 7.14 13.21
N ILE A 218 -31.63 8.12 12.64
CA ILE A 218 -32.96 8.53 13.13
C ILE A 218 -33.91 7.33 13.12
N LYS A 219 -34.01 6.60 12.00
CA LYS A 219 -34.89 5.44 11.90
C LYS A 219 -34.57 4.38 12.95
N MET A 220 -33.29 4.05 13.15
CA MET A 220 -32.87 3.11 14.19
C MET A 220 -33.20 3.62 15.60
N ILE A 221 -33.05 4.92 15.86
CA ILE A 221 -33.42 5.54 17.15
C ILE A 221 -34.94 5.49 17.34
N GLU A 222 -35.74 5.80 16.32
CA GLU A 222 -37.21 5.74 16.37
C GLU A 222 -37.72 4.31 16.61
N GLU A 223 -37.08 3.30 16.01
CA GLU A 223 -37.44 1.89 16.17
C GLU A 223 -36.98 1.30 17.52
N SER A 224 -35.84 1.72 18.05
CA SER A 224 -35.25 1.14 19.27
C SER A 224 -35.58 1.90 20.56
N GLU A 225 -35.74 3.22 20.48
CA GLU A 225 -36.10 4.12 21.58
C GLU A 225 -37.13 5.15 21.10
N PRO A 226 -38.41 4.76 20.95
CA PRO A 226 -39.44 5.69 20.53
C PRO A 226 -39.55 6.84 21.53
N ILE A 227 -39.79 8.05 21.00
CA ILE A 227 -39.98 9.23 21.83
C ILE A 227 -41.19 8.96 22.76
N PRO A 228 -41.03 9.07 24.10
CA PRO A 228 -42.12 8.83 25.01
C PRO A 228 -43.25 9.83 24.76
N GLU A 229 -44.50 9.40 24.94
CA GLU A 229 -45.64 10.30 24.85
C GLU A 229 -45.46 11.51 25.79
N PRO A 230 -45.84 12.73 25.36
CA PRO A 230 -45.84 13.89 26.24
C PRO A 230 -46.66 13.60 27.49
N ARG A 231 -46.15 14.00 28.67
CA ARG A 231 -46.94 13.91 29.91
C ARG A 231 -48.26 14.66 29.73
N ASP A 232 -49.33 14.21 30.38
CA ASP A 232 -50.69 14.76 30.23
C ASP A 232 -50.76 16.29 30.37
N GLU A 233 -49.96 16.86 31.26
CA GLU A 233 -49.86 18.31 31.50
C GLU A 233 -49.32 19.10 30.30
N PHE A 234 -48.61 18.44 29.38
CA PHE A 234 -47.96 19.01 28.20
C PHE A 234 -48.55 18.50 26.87
N LYS A 235 -49.58 17.64 26.91
CA LYS A 235 -50.18 17.02 25.71
C LYS A 235 -50.91 18.04 24.82
N ASP A 236 -51.64 18.98 25.43
CA ASP A 236 -52.38 20.04 24.70
C ASP A 236 -52.47 21.33 25.54
N VAL A 237 -51.32 22.00 25.73
CA VAL A 237 -51.23 23.23 26.55
C VAL A 237 -52.09 24.37 25.98
N ASP A 238 -52.16 24.47 24.65
CA ASP A 238 -52.83 25.58 23.94
C ASP A 238 -54.25 25.24 23.45
N GLY A 239 -54.74 24.02 23.67
CA GLY A 239 -56.10 23.61 23.24
C GLY A 239 -56.25 23.39 21.73
N ILE A 240 -55.15 23.31 20.99
CA ILE A 240 -55.12 23.26 19.52
C ILE A 240 -55.66 21.92 19.03
N GLU A 241 -55.31 20.82 19.71
CA GLU A 241 -55.81 19.49 19.38
C GLU A 241 -57.35 19.47 19.49
N LYS A 242 -57.89 19.98 20.60
CA LYS A 242 -59.35 20.10 20.79
C LYS A 242 -60.03 20.99 19.75
N TYR A 243 -59.39 22.08 19.35
CA TYR A 243 -59.92 22.98 18.34
C TYR A 243 -59.98 22.30 16.96
N ILE A 244 -58.90 21.67 16.53
CA ILE A 244 -58.83 20.95 15.24
C ILE A 244 -59.79 19.76 15.24
N THR A 245 -59.84 18.99 16.32
CA THR A 245 -60.75 17.85 16.44
C THR A 245 -62.21 18.30 16.33
N LYS A 246 -62.60 19.37 17.02
CA LYS A 246 -63.98 19.88 17.02
C LYS A 246 -64.42 20.53 15.71
N TRP A 247 -63.54 21.33 15.10
CA TRP A 247 -63.92 22.17 13.95
C TRP A 247 -63.49 21.60 12.60
N PHE A 248 -62.58 20.63 12.60
CA PHE A 248 -62.08 20.00 11.39
C PHE A 248 -62.39 18.50 11.40
N VAL A 249 -61.90 17.74 12.37
CA VAL A 249 -62.03 16.26 12.33
C VAL A 249 -63.49 15.80 12.48
N GLU A 250 -64.24 16.33 13.45
CA GLU A 250 -65.64 15.94 13.69
C GLU A 250 -66.57 16.24 12.49
N PRO A 251 -66.52 17.44 11.86
CA PRO A 251 -67.29 17.68 10.64
C PRO A 251 -66.92 16.76 9.49
N PHE A 252 -65.64 16.49 9.28
CA PHE A 252 -65.18 15.59 8.21
C PHE A 252 -65.55 14.12 8.50
N ALA A 253 -65.44 13.66 9.74
CA ALA A 253 -65.89 12.33 10.16
C ALA A 253 -67.39 12.14 9.87
N LYS A 254 -68.22 13.16 10.13
CA LYS A 254 -69.65 13.15 9.77
C LYS A 254 -69.88 13.13 8.26
N ILE A 255 -69.07 13.85 7.48
CA ILE A 255 -69.15 13.84 6.02
C ILE A 255 -68.81 12.45 5.46
N PHE A 256 -67.86 11.73 6.08
CA PHE A 256 -67.45 10.39 5.68
C PHE A 256 -68.24 9.26 6.37
N GLY A 257 -69.26 9.57 7.17
CA GLY A 257 -70.12 8.56 7.82
C GLY A 257 -69.46 7.77 8.95
N ILE A 258 -68.42 8.33 9.57
CA ILE A 258 -67.73 7.73 10.71
C ILE A 258 -68.44 8.20 11.99
N ASP A 259 -69.34 7.36 12.52
CA ASP A 259 -70.23 7.71 13.64
C ASP A 259 -69.52 7.80 15.01
N SER A 260 -68.28 7.31 15.12
CA SER A 260 -67.44 7.54 16.30
C SER A 260 -65.96 7.49 15.95
N LEU A 261 -65.20 8.49 16.41
CA LEU A 261 -63.73 8.53 16.30
C LEU A 261 -63.03 7.58 17.31
N GLN A 262 -63.78 6.74 18.02
CA GLN A 262 -63.26 5.82 19.04
C GLN A 262 -62.56 4.57 18.47
N ASN A 263 -62.41 4.44 17.15
CA ASN A 263 -61.82 3.26 16.51
C ASN A 263 -60.55 3.56 15.67
N TYR A 264 -59.82 4.66 15.95
CA TYR A 264 -58.63 5.03 15.16
C TYR A 264 -57.28 4.63 15.78
N GLU A 265 -57.24 4.00 16.95
CA GLU A 265 -55.99 3.53 17.60
C GLU A 265 -55.66 2.05 17.30
N SER A 266 -56.27 1.43 16.27
CA SER A 266 -56.08 -0.02 16.02
C SER A 266 -56.05 -0.40 14.54
N GLN A 267 -55.34 0.37 13.71
CA GLN A 267 -55.01 -0.04 12.34
C GLN A 267 -53.57 0.32 11.96
N ASP A 268 -52.62 -0.13 12.77
CA ASP A 268 -51.20 -0.25 12.36
C ASP A 268 -50.85 -1.74 12.21
N GLU A 269 -51.58 -2.45 11.35
CA GLU A 269 -51.11 -3.69 10.71
C GLU A 269 -51.60 -3.65 9.26
N ILE A 270 -50.84 -2.99 8.38
CA ILE A 270 -50.90 -3.30 6.96
C ILE A 270 -50.11 -4.59 6.80
N GLU A 271 -50.81 -5.72 6.86
CA GLU A 271 -50.30 -7.00 6.38
C GLU A 271 -49.97 -6.86 4.89
N ASP A 272 -48.68 -7.00 4.58
CA ASP A 272 -48.20 -7.38 3.26
C ASP A 272 -48.86 -8.71 2.88
N ASP A 273 -49.77 -8.71 1.90
CA ASP A 273 -49.98 -9.91 1.11
C ASP A 273 -50.12 -9.58 -0.38
N VAL A 274 -49.09 -10.05 -1.09
CA VAL A 274 -48.93 -10.07 -2.54
C VAL A 274 -49.52 -11.39 -3.05
N VAL A 275 -50.54 -11.27 -3.91
CA VAL A 275 -50.89 -12.17 -5.03
C VAL A 275 -51.47 -13.56 -4.70
N GLY A 276 -52.66 -13.82 -5.24
CA GLY A 276 -53.22 -15.16 -5.46
C GLY A 276 -54.48 -15.13 -6.32
N ASP A 277 -54.29 -15.28 -7.63
CA ASP A 277 -55.17 -15.81 -8.68
C ASP A 277 -56.72 -15.77 -8.53
N GLU A 278 -57.37 -15.11 -9.50
CA GLU A 278 -58.36 -15.72 -10.41
C GLU A 278 -58.50 -14.89 -11.71
#